data_AF-A0A1F9VMY3-F1
#
_entry.id   AF-A0A1F9VMY3-F1
#
_cell.length_a   1.000
_cell.length_b   1.000
_cell.length_c   1.000
_cell.angle_alpha   90.00
_cell.angle_beta   90.00
_cell.angle_gamma   90.00
#
_symmetry.space_group_name_H-M   'P 1'
#
loop_
_entity.id
_entity.type
_entity.pdbx_description
1 polymer ?
#
loop_
_entity_poly.entity_id
_entity_poly.type
_entity_poly.pdbx_seq_one_letter_code
_entity_poly.pdbx_strand_id
1 'polypeptide(L)'
;MNEHLTLYIPALAVVGLLAYLFLSRGWLKARAAKGSRLREFGENIRLRDLFRLAVMMEEEGRTFYLRMVVRVSDPKTKELCASLAGDEARHKQMFEDMLGRWNPLNVNPLTWPAFLERVRQEGFFASPPGENATEDQLAAYAIRQEIKSAEFYRMFEPAFPIDWKRERLHRLVTEEEGHEAKLRAAYPHLI
;
A
#
# COMPACT_ATOMS: atom_id res chain seq x y z
N MET A 1 47.84 -0.80 34.22
CA MET A 1 48.30 -1.84 33.29
C MET A 1 47.09 -2.70 32.99
N ASN A 2 46.67 -2.69 31.73
CA ASN A 2 45.39 -3.22 31.24
C ASN A 2 45.37 -4.75 31.33
N GLU A 3 44.23 -5.33 31.74
CA GLU A 3 43.82 -6.64 31.24
C GLU A 3 42.36 -6.59 30.78
N HIS A 4 42.17 -6.98 29.53
CA HIS A 4 40.96 -6.86 28.75
C HIS A 4 39.93 -7.92 29.16
N LEU A 5 38.72 -7.49 29.50
CA LEU A 5 37.56 -8.37 29.67
C LEU A 5 37.11 -8.86 28.28
N THR A 6 37.63 -10.00 27.83
CA THR A 6 37.21 -10.64 26.57
C THR A 6 35.84 -11.27 26.74
N LEU A 7 34.82 -10.65 26.13
CA LEU A 7 33.45 -11.15 26.09
C LEU A 7 33.38 -12.40 25.19
N TYR A 8 33.45 -13.59 25.77
CA TYR A 8 33.23 -14.86 25.07
C TYR A 8 31.74 -15.04 24.77
N ILE A 9 31.30 -14.63 23.58
CA ILE A 9 29.97 -15.00 23.09
C ILE A 9 30.07 -16.43 22.55
N PRO A 10 29.38 -17.43 23.13
CA PRO A 10 29.48 -18.80 22.67
C PRO A 10 29.02 -18.88 21.20
N ALA A 11 29.78 -19.58 20.36
CA ALA A 11 29.50 -19.70 18.93
C ALA A 11 28.05 -20.16 18.62
N LEU A 12 27.42 -20.91 19.53
CA LEU A 12 26.02 -21.30 19.47
C LEU A 12 25.03 -20.12 19.50
N ALA A 13 25.33 -19.06 20.27
CA ALA A 13 24.51 -17.86 20.33
C ALA A 13 24.62 -17.05 19.03
N VAL A 14 25.82 -16.99 18.43
CA VAL A 14 26.03 -16.36 17.11
C VAL A 14 25.36 -17.15 16.01
N VAL A 15 25.47 -18.49 16.01
CA VAL A 15 24.79 -19.37 15.04
C VAL A 15 23.27 -19.31 15.20
N GLY A 16 22.77 -19.30 16.44
CA GLY A 16 21.35 -19.13 16.74
C GLY A 16 20.81 -17.77 16.30
N LEU A 17 21.57 -16.70 16.53
CA LEU A 17 21.23 -15.36 16.05
C LEU A 17 21.26 -15.27 14.52
N LEU A 18 22.27 -15.85 13.87
CA LEU A 18 22.36 -15.89 12.41
C LEU A 18 21.26 -16.75 11.79
N ALA A 19 20.92 -17.89 12.39
CA ALA A 19 19.79 -18.72 11.98
C ALA A 19 18.46 -17.99 12.19
N TYR A 20 18.27 -17.30 13.31
CA TYR A 20 17.11 -16.45 13.56
C TYR A 20 17.02 -15.30 12.56
N LEU A 21 18.13 -14.61 12.27
CA LEU A 21 18.23 -13.55 11.27
C LEU A 21 18.04 -14.08 9.84
N PHE A 22 18.37 -15.34 9.57
CA PHE A 22 18.18 -16.00 8.28
C PHE A 22 16.74 -16.51 8.11
N LEU A 23 16.15 -17.09 9.16
CA LEU A 23 14.76 -17.56 9.20
C LEU A 23 13.77 -16.40 9.20
N SER A 24 14.03 -15.32 9.94
CA SER A 24 13.25 -14.08 9.87
C SER A 24 13.34 -13.39 8.50
N ARG A 25 14.37 -13.71 7.70
CA ARG A 25 14.51 -13.28 6.29
C ARG A 25 13.81 -14.21 5.28
N GLY A 26 13.33 -15.39 5.69
CA GLY A 26 12.69 -16.37 4.81
C GLY A 26 11.43 -15.85 4.11
N TRP A 27 10.69 -14.93 4.74
CA TRP A 27 9.54 -14.29 4.09
C TRP A 27 9.94 -13.42 2.90
N LEU A 28 11.20 -12.97 2.78
CA LEU A 28 11.60 -11.96 1.79
C LEU A 28 11.50 -12.49 0.35
N LYS A 29 11.48 -13.81 0.20
CA LYS A 29 11.20 -14.55 -1.04
C LYS A 29 9.81 -15.19 -1.04
N ALA A 30 8.97 -14.86 -0.05
CA ALA A 30 7.62 -15.41 0.04
C ALA A 30 6.87 -15.08 -1.23
N ARG A 31 6.44 -16.15 -1.89
CA ARG A 31 5.53 -16.10 -3.02
C ARG A 31 4.11 -16.00 -2.48
N ALA A 32 3.19 -15.51 -3.31
CA ALA A 32 1.77 -15.55 -3.00
C ALA A 32 1.34 -16.97 -2.59
N ALA A 33 0.50 -17.07 -1.55
CA ALA A 33 -0.02 -18.33 -1.05
C ALA A 33 -0.80 -19.10 -2.14
N LYS A 34 -0.81 -20.44 -2.06
CA LYS A 34 -1.53 -21.31 -3.01
C LYS A 34 -3.04 -21.01 -2.90
N GLY A 35 -3.65 -20.50 -3.99
CA GLY A 35 -5.05 -20.08 -4.05
C GLY A 35 -5.32 -18.58 -3.87
N SER A 36 -4.28 -17.75 -3.69
CA SER A 36 -4.43 -16.29 -3.58
C SER A 36 -4.73 -15.65 -4.94
N ARG A 37 -5.69 -14.72 -5.00
CA ARG A 37 -5.97 -13.84 -6.16
C ARG A 37 -4.74 -13.08 -6.64
N LEU A 38 -3.70 -12.93 -5.81
CA LEU A 38 -2.43 -12.31 -6.20
C LEU A 38 -1.72 -12.99 -7.37
N ARG A 39 -2.05 -14.24 -7.69
CA ARG A 39 -1.57 -14.91 -8.91
C ARG A 39 -2.12 -14.30 -10.19
N GLU A 40 -3.27 -13.63 -10.16
CA GLU A 40 -3.86 -12.91 -11.31
C GLU A 40 -2.85 -11.89 -11.87
N PHE A 41 -2.08 -11.27 -10.98
CA PHE A 41 -1.06 -10.29 -11.34
C PHE A 41 0.27 -10.90 -11.85
N GLY A 42 0.51 -12.22 -11.71
CA GLY A 42 1.68 -12.93 -12.28
C GLY A 42 2.39 -13.94 -11.36
N GLU A 43 3.12 -14.91 -11.94
CA GLU A 43 3.70 -16.05 -11.21
C GLU A 43 4.94 -15.74 -10.35
N ASN A 44 5.49 -14.53 -10.38
CA ASN A 44 6.72 -14.16 -9.65
C ASN A 44 6.66 -12.79 -8.94
N ILE A 45 5.48 -12.38 -8.48
CA ILE A 45 5.36 -11.14 -7.71
C ILE A 45 5.93 -11.34 -6.31
N ARG A 46 6.81 -10.42 -5.91
CA ARG A 46 7.36 -10.38 -4.56
C ARG A 46 6.54 -9.41 -3.73
N LEU A 47 6.50 -9.65 -2.42
CA LEU A 47 5.88 -8.76 -1.44
C LEU A 47 6.30 -7.28 -1.57
N ARG A 48 7.56 -7.05 -1.97
CA ARG A 48 8.10 -5.70 -2.22
C ARG A 48 7.53 -5.00 -3.43
N ASP A 49 7.17 -5.75 -4.47
CA ASP A 49 6.60 -5.17 -5.68
C ASP A 49 5.17 -4.68 -5.36
N LEU A 50 4.48 -5.37 -4.44
CA LEU A 50 3.18 -4.96 -3.90
C LEU A 50 3.26 -3.71 -3.03
N PHE A 51 4.24 -3.62 -2.13
CA PHE A 51 4.45 -2.41 -1.33
C PHE A 51 4.83 -1.20 -2.18
N ARG A 52 5.61 -1.39 -3.26
CA ARG A 52 5.89 -0.31 -4.21
C ARG A 52 4.64 0.17 -4.92
N LEU A 53 3.78 -0.78 -5.30
CA LEU A 53 2.50 -0.44 -5.90
C LEU A 53 1.63 0.35 -4.92
N ALA A 54 1.56 -0.08 -3.66
CA ALA A 54 0.85 0.66 -2.62
C ALA A 54 1.40 2.09 -2.47
N VAL A 55 2.72 2.28 -2.37
CA VAL A 55 3.32 3.64 -2.33
C VAL A 55 2.90 4.50 -3.53
N MET A 56 2.80 3.92 -4.73
CA MET A 56 2.31 4.63 -5.90
C MET A 56 0.82 4.98 -5.79
N MET A 57 -0.02 4.06 -5.29
CA MET A 57 -1.47 4.29 -5.12
C MET A 57 -1.72 5.45 -4.17
N GLU A 58 -1.05 5.43 -3.01
CA GLU A 58 -1.18 6.46 -1.98
C GLU A 58 -0.66 7.83 -2.44
N GLU A 59 0.42 7.86 -3.23
CA GLU A 59 0.92 9.13 -3.79
C GLU A 59 -0.05 9.71 -4.84
N GLU A 60 -0.63 8.85 -5.69
CA GLU A 60 -1.62 9.28 -6.67
C GLU A 60 -2.93 9.71 -6.01
N GLY A 61 -3.41 8.98 -5.00
CA GLY A 61 -4.57 9.34 -4.17
C GLY A 61 -4.38 10.69 -3.49
N ARG A 62 -3.25 10.89 -2.81
CA ARG A 62 -2.88 12.18 -2.22
C ARG A 62 -2.89 13.32 -3.25
N THR A 63 -2.22 13.11 -4.39
CA THR A 63 -2.13 14.12 -5.45
C THR A 63 -3.52 14.46 -5.99
N PHE A 64 -4.38 13.45 -6.13
CA PHE A 64 -5.75 13.61 -6.57
C PHE A 64 -6.59 14.41 -5.57
N TYR A 65 -6.52 14.11 -4.27
CA TYR A 65 -7.25 14.87 -3.26
C TYR A 65 -6.78 16.33 -3.14
N LEU A 66 -5.48 16.58 -3.23
CA LEU A 66 -4.96 17.96 -3.29
C LEU A 66 -5.48 18.73 -4.50
N ARG A 67 -5.69 18.04 -5.64
CA ARG A 67 -6.35 18.62 -6.82
C ARG A 67 -7.84 18.87 -6.57
N MET A 68 -8.54 18.00 -5.84
CA MET A 68 -9.94 18.25 -5.50
C MET A 68 -10.12 19.47 -4.59
N VAL A 69 -9.23 19.69 -3.61
CA VAL A 69 -9.29 20.86 -2.72
C VAL A 69 -9.39 22.19 -3.49
N VAL A 70 -8.71 22.29 -4.65
CA VAL A 70 -8.73 23.52 -5.48
C VAL A 70 -9.94 23.60 -6.44
N ARG A 71 -10.73 22.53 -6.59
CA ARG A 71 -11.84 22.45 -7.56
C ARG A 71 -13.22 22.39 -6.92
N VAL A 72 -13.31 21.81 -5.73
CA VAL A 72 -14.56 21.69 -4.98
C VAL A 72 -15.05 23.08 -4.57
N SER A 73 -16.35 23.31 -4.56
CA SER A 73 -16.92 24.59 -4.12
C SER A 73 -17.25 24.61 -2.62
N ASP A 74 -17.84 23.53 -2.11
CA ASP A 74 -18.29 23.44 -0.73
C ASP A 74 -17.12 23.41 0.28
N PRO A 75 -17.12 24.28 1.30
CA PRO A 75 -16.04 24.32 2.30
C PRO A 75 -15.85 23.03 3.10
N LYS A 76 -16.93 22.31 3.45
CA LYS A 76 -16.81 21.05 4.21
C LYS A 76 -16.21 19.96 3.36
N THR A 77 -16.59 19.89 2.09
CA THR A 77 -16.01 18.93 1.15
C THR A 77 -14.54 19.25 0.85
N LYS A 78 -14.14 20.53 0.81
CA LYS A 78 -12.70 20.90 0.76
C LYS A 78 -11.92 20.40 1.97
N GLU A 79 -12.46 20.58 3.16
CA GLU A 79 -11.85 20.09 4.40
C GLU A 79 -11.73 18.56 4.40
N LEU A 80 -12.78 17.86 3.95
CA LEU A 80 -12.74 16.41 3.75
C LEU A 80 -11.62 16.00 2.78
N CYS A 81 -11.54 16.60 1.58
CA CYS A 81 -10.47 16.29 0.64
C CYS A 81 -9.07 16.57 1.20
N ALA A 82 -8.90 17.65 1.97
CA ALA A 82 -7.63 17.95 2.62
C ALA A 82 -7.26 16.92 3.70
N SER A 83 -8.25 16.46 4.48
CA SER A 83 -8.07 15.37 5.45
C SER A 83 -7.68 14.07 4.75
N LEU A 84 -8.40 13.67 3.69
CA LEU A 84 -8.10 12.46 2.94
C LEU A 84 -6.69 12.51 2.34
N ALA A 85 -6.27 13.63 1.74
CA ALA A 85 -4.89 13.79 1.29
C ALA A 85 -3.84 13.61 2.41
N GLY A 86 -4.19 13.99 3.64
CA GLY A 86 -3.36 13.77 4.83
C GLY A 86 -3.35 12.31 5.28
N ASP A 87 -4.44 11.58 5.09
CA ASP A 87 -4.58 10.15 5.39
C ASP A 87 -3.71 9.33 4.43
N GLU A 88 -3.85 9.54 3.11
CA GLU A 88 -3.03 8.93 2.05
C GLU A 88 -1.52 9.16 2.28
N ALA A 89 -1.13 10.37 2.74
CA ALA A 89 0.26 10.66 3.05
C ALA A 89 0.81 9.78 4.19
N ARG A 90 -0.01 9.47 5.19
CA ARG A 90 0.37 8.57 6.29
C ARG A 90 0.43 7.12 5.84
N HIS A 91 -0.51 6.70 4.99
CA HIS A 91 -0.52 5.36 4.40
C HIS A 91 0.71 5.13 3.51
N LYS A 92 1.05 6.10 2.66
CA LYS A 92 2.30 6.09 1.88
C LYS A 92 3.51 5.90 2.78
N GLN A 93 3.65 6.75 3.81
CA GLN A 93 4.77 6.68 4.75
C GLN A 93 4.84 5.30 5.42
N MET A 94 3.69 4.73 5.77
CA MET A 94 3.62 3.39 6.32
C MET A 94 4.25 2.34 5.39
N PHE A 95 3.97 2.37 4.08
CA PHE A 95 4.55 1.42 3.13
C PHE A 95 6.03 1.71 2.84
N GLU A 96 6.42 2.98 2.79
CA GLU A 96 7.83 3.39 2.66
C GLU A 96 8.65 2.90 3.86
N ASP A 97 8.14 3.02 5.08
CA ASP A 97 8.78 2.49 6.30
C ASP A 97 8.94 0.97 6.24
N MET A 98 7.96 0.25 5.68
CA MET A 98 8.06 -1.20 5.49
C MET A 98 9.11 -1.56 4.44
N LEU A 99 9.20 -0.79 3.35
CA LEU A 99 10.22 -0.97 2.31
C LEU A 99 11.62 -0.64 2.81
N GLY A 100 11.78 0.42 3.61
CA GLY A 100 13.06 0.88 4.17
C GLY A 100 13.69 -0.11 5.14
N ARG A 101 12.90 -1.00 5.74
CA ARG A 101 13.39 -2.12 6.57
C ARG A 101 14.05 -3.23 5.75
N TRP A 102 13.96 -3.20 4.42
CA TRP A 102 14.55 -4.20 3.53
C TRP A 102 15.78 -3.66 2.81
N ASN A 103 16.73 -4.55 2.48
CA ASN A 103 17.82 -4.17 1.59
C ASN A 103 17.24 -3.60 0.28
N PRO A 104 17.78 -2.46 -0.18
CA PRO A 104 17.37 -1.89 -1.45
C PRO A 104 17.68 -2.90 -2.55
N LEU A 105 16.63 -3.44 -3.16
CA LEU A 105 16.73 -4.19 -4.40
C LEU A 105 15.98 -3.41 -5.45
N ASN A 106 16.57 -3.24 -6.62
CA ASN A 106 15.90 -2.57 -7.72
C ASN A 106 14.64 -3.34 -8.14
N VAL A 107 13.66 -2.60 -8.67
CA VAL A 107 12.57 -3.19 -9.45
C VAL A 107 13.17 -3.95 -10.62
N ASN A 108 12.61 -5.11 -10.92
CA ASN A 108 13.04 -5.86 -12.09
C ASN A 108 12.43 -5.19 -13.33
N PRO A 109 13.25 -4.64 -14.25
CA PRO A 109 12.74 -3.85 -15.37
C PRO A 109 11.95 -4.69 -16.39
N LEU A 110 12.12 -6.02 -16.41
CA LEU A 110 11.39 -6.90 -17.32
C LEU A 110 10.01 -7.30 -16.77
N THR A 111 9.90 -7.48 -15.44
CA THR A 111 8.65 -7.96 -14.84
C THR A 111 7.77 -6.82 -14.33
N TRP A 112 8.34 -5.67 -13.99
CA TRP A 112 7.61 -4.54 -13.41
C TRP A 112 6.59 -3.92 -14.38
N PRO A 113 6.92 -3.63 -15.66
CA PRO A 113 5.93 -3.08 -16.60
C PRO A 113 4.75 -4.03 -16.84
N ALA A 114 5.02 -5.33 -17.01
CA ALA A 114 3.96 -6.33 -17.20
C ALA A 114 3.06 -6.47 -15.96
N PHE A 115 3.63 -6.33 -14.77
CA PHE A 115 2.87 -6.30 -13.52
C PHE A 115 1.94 -5.08 -13.45
N LEU A 116 2.47 -3.87 -13.71
CA LEU A 116 1.65 -2.64 -13.72
C LEU A 116 0.54 -2.68 -14.77
N GLU A 117 0.81 -3.26 -15.94
CA GLU A 117 -0.20 -3.41 -16.99
C GLU A 117 -1.34 -4.33 -16.55
N ARG A 118 -1.04 -5.45 -15.88
CA ARG A 118 -2.09 -6.32 -15.32
C ARG A 118 -2.89 -5.63 -14.23
N VAL A 119 -2.22 -4.91 -13.33
CA VAL A 119 -2.88 -4.15 -12.26
C VAL A 119 -3.90 -3.16 -12.85
N ARG A 120 -3.50 -2.45 -13.92
CA ARG A 120 -4.38 -1.54 -14.66
C ARG A 120 -5.56 -2.27 -15.33
N GLN A 121 -5.32 -3.43 -15.94
CA GLN A 121 -6.37 -4.24 -16.56
C GLN A 121 -7.43 -4.73 -15.55
N GLU A 122 -7.00 -5.01 -14.32
CA GLU A 122 -7.90 -5.35 -13.20
C GLU A 122 -8.61 -4.12 -12.58
N GLY A 123 -8.32 -2.91 -13.10
CA GLY A 123 -8.95 -1.66 -12.70
C GLY A 123 -8.37 -1.02 -11.44
N PHE A 124 -7.22 -1.48 -10.97
CA PHE A 124 -6.42 -0.81 -9.94
C PHE A 124 -5.49 0.17 -10.69
N PHE A 125 -5.48 1.48 -10.37
CA PHE A 125 -4.93 2.57 -11.23
C PHE A 125 -5.76 2.88 -12.48
N ALA A 126 -7.00 3.31 -12.27
CA ALA A 126 -7.72 4.00 -13.33
C ALA A 126 -7.08 5.38 -13.57
N SER A 127 -7.08 5.86 -14.82
CA SER A 127 -6.64 7.23 -15.09
C SER A 127 -7.63 8.23 -14.45
N PRO A 128 -7.15 9.28 -13.75
CA PRO A 128 -8.03 10.29 -13.20
C PRO A 128 -8.74 11.05 -14.33
N PRO A 129 -9.96 11.57 -14.08
CA PRO A 129 -10.65 12.43 -15.02
C PRO A 129 -9.78 13.61 -15.47
N GLY A 130 -9.95 14.03 -16.72
CA GLY A 130 -9.19 15.13 -17.32
C GLY A 130 -9.52 16.50 -16.70
N GLU A 131 -8.79 17.54 -17.13
CA GLU A 131 -8.89 18.89 -16.55
C GLU A 131 -10.29 19.52 -16.64
N ASN A 132 -11.09 19.11 -17.61
CA ASN A 132 -12.46 19.62 -17.81
C ASN A 132 -13.52 18.80 -17.06
N ALA A 133 -13.12 17.86 -16.20
CA ALA A 133 -14.07 17.03 -15.45
C ALA A 133 -14.90 17.86 -14.47
N THR A 134 -16.18 17.53 -14.35
CA THR A 134 -17.06 18.12 -13.34
C THR A 134 -16.66 17.68 -11.94
N GLU A 135 -17.11 18.39 -10.92
CA GLU A 135 -16.93 17.98 -9.52
C GLU A 135 -17.48 16.56 -9.29
N ASP A 136 -18.67 16.27 -9.82
CA ASP A 136 -19.29 14.95 -9.75
C ASP A 136 -18.47 13.84 -10.40
N GLN A 137 -17.84 14.10 -11.55
CA GLN A 137 -16.96 13.14 -12.20
C GLN A 137 -15.70 12.86 -11.37
N LEU A 138 -15.16 13.88 -10.71
CA LEU A 138 -14.03 13.73 -9.80
C LEU A 138 -14.42 12.96 -8.53
N ALA A 139 -15.57 13.27 -7.94
CA ALA A 139 -16.09 12.58 -6.77
C ALA A 139 -16.41 11.10 -7.08
N ALA A 140 -17.04 10.81 -8.21
CA ALA A 140 -17.31 9.44 -8.66
C ALA A 140 -16.01 8.66 -8.91
N TYR A 141 -14.96 9.31 -9.39
CA TYR A 141 -13.64 8.70 -9.49
C TYR A 141 -13.03 8.44 -8.11
N ALA A 142 -13.09 9.42 -7.18
CA ALA A 142 -12.59 9.29 -5.82
C ALA A 142 -13.21 8.08 -5.11
N ILE A 143 -14.55 7.98 -5.11
CA ILE A 143 -15.30 6.87 -4.51
C ILE A 143 -14.83 5.53 -5.10
N ARG A 144 -14.67 5.46 -6.42
CA ARG A 144 -14.22 4.24 -7.09
C ARG A 144 -12.78 3.88 -6.69
N GLN A 145 -11.92 4.88 -6.52
CA GLN A 145 -10.55 4.68 -6.11
C GLN A 145 -10.48 4.14 -4.67
N GLU A 146 -11.25 4.67 -3.74
CA GLU A 146 -11.33 4.16 -2.35
C GLU A 146 -11.78 2.70 -2.31
N ILE A 147 -12.81 2.35 -3.08
CA ILE A 147 -13.28 0.96 -3.23
C ILE A 147 -12.14 0.06 -3.74
N LYS A 148 -11.40 0.53 -4.76
CA LYS A 148 -10.31 -0.24 -5.36
C LYS A 148 -9.11 -0.35 -4.43
N SER A 149 -8.77 0.67 -3.65
CA SER A 149 -7.73 0.60 -2.62
C SER A 149 -8.11 -0.43 -1.54
N ALA A 150 -9.34 -0.39 -1.03
CA ALA A 150 -9.83 -1.37 -0.06
C ALA A 150 -9.82 -2.80 -0.60
N GLU A 151 -10.30 -3.01 -1.84
CA GLU A 151 -10.25 -4.30 -2.53
C GLU A 151 -8.81 -4.80 -2.68
N PHE A 152 -7.91 -3.90 -3.09
CA PHE A 152 -6.48 -4.17 -3.23
C PHE A 152 -5.92 -4.69 -1.90
N TYR A 153 -6.01 -3.90 -0.83
CA TYR A 153 -5.49 -4.25 0.49
C TYR A 153 -6.11 -5.52 1.10
N ARG A 154 -7.38 -5.79 0.81
CA ARG A 154 -8.04 -7.04 1.22
C ARG A 154 -7.47 -8.28 0.52
N MET A 155 -7.11 -8.19 -0.77
CA MET A 155 -6.47 -9.30 -1.48
C MET A 155 -5.12 -9.69 -0.87
N PHE A 156 -4.47 -8.75 -0.20
CA PHE A 156 -3.16 -8.93 0.39
C PHE A 156 -3.20 -9.63 1.73
N GLU A 157 -4.21 -9.35 2.56
CA GLU A 157 -4.29 -9.84 3.95
C GLU A 157 -3.96 -11.35 4.10
N PRO A 158 -4.49 -12.28 3.27
CA PRO A 158 -4.20 -13.70 3.40
C PRO A 158 -2.76 -14.08 2.99
N ALA A 159 -2.10 -13.26 2.17
CA ALA A 159 -0.76 -13.52 1.64
C ALA A 159 0.36 -13.15 2.62
N PHE A 160 0.06 -12.48 3.73
CA PHE A 160 1.05 -12.16 4.76
C PHE A 160 1.13 -13.31 5.78
N PRO A 161 2.31 -13.90 6.02
CA PRO A 161 2.47 -14.99 6.96
C PRO A 161 2.48 -14.55 8.42
N ILE A 162 2.25 -13.27 8.73
CA ILE A 162 2.44 -12.70 10.07
C ILE A 162 1.24 -11.88 10.51
N ASP A 163 0.72 -12.22 11.68
CA ASP A 163 -0.53 -11.70 12.23
C ASP A 163 -0.51 -10.17 12.46
N TRP A 164 0.56 -9.60 13.01
CA TRP A 164 0.63 -8.15 13.22
C TRP A 164 0.60 -7.34 11.91
N LYS A 165 1.04 -7.94 10.79
CA LYS A 165 0.93 -7.30 9.47
C LYS A 165 -0.47 -7.40 8.90
N ARG A 166 -1.19 -8.50 9.21
CA ARG A 166 -2.60 -8.65 8.85
C ARG A 166 -3.44 -7.61 9.58
N GLU A 167 -3.21 -7.41 10.87
CA GLU A 167 -3.93 -6.41 11.67
C GLU A 167 -3.73 -4.98 11.14
N ARG A 168 -2.50 -4.63 10.71
CA ARG A 168 -2.22 -3.31 10.14
C ARG A 168 -2.88 -3.11 8.77
N LEU A 169 -2.92 -4.15 7.93
CA LEU A 169 -3.64 -4.11 6.65
C LEU A 169 -5.15 -4.09 6.85
N HIS A 170 -5.67 -4.81 7.85
CA HIS A 170 -7.08 -4.79 8.18
C HIS A 170 -7.54 -3.39 8.59
N ARG A 171 -6.77 -2.70 9.45
CA ARG A 171 -7.03 -1.29 9.78
C ARG A 171 -7.01 -0.39 8.54
N LEU A 172 -6.03 -0.58 7.65
CA LEU A 172 -5.98 0.18 6.40
C LEU A 172 -7.24 -0.03 5.56
N VAL A 173 -7.69 -1.28 5.39
CA VAL A 173 -8.94 -1.58 4.68
C VAL A 173 -10.13 -0.84 5.30
N THR A 174 -10.24 -0.85 6.63
CA THR A 174 -11.30 -0.12 7.34
C THR A 174 -11.18 1.40 7.15
N GLU A 175 -9.97 1.95 7.08
CA GLU A 175 -9.73 3.37 6.81
C GLU A 175 -10.20 3.75 5.40
N GLU A 176 -9.85 2.98 4.37
CA GLU A 176 -10.31 3.22 2.99
C GLU A 176 -11.83 3.08 2.82
N GLU A 177 -12.44 2.07 3.47
CA GLU A 177 -13.90 1.96 3.50
C GLU A 177 -14.55 3.16 4.21
N GLY A 178 -13.88 3.71 5.22
CA GLY A 178 -14.27 4.94 5.87
C GLY A 178 -14.16 6.17 4.96
N HIS A 179 -13.11 6.26 4.13
CA HIS A 179 -12.95 7.31 3.13
C HIS A 179 -14.08 7.27 2.10
N GLU A 180 -14.37 6.09 1.56
CA GLU A 180 -15.46 5.81 0.63
C GLU A 180 -16.81 6.30 1.20
N ALA A 181 -17.10 5.91 2.45
CA ALA A 181 -18.35 6.29 3.11
C ALA A 181 -18.47 7.79 3.33
N LYS A 182 -17.37 8.47 3.72
CA LYS A 182 -17.34 9.94 3.86
C LYS A 182 -17.58 10.64 2.53
N LEU A 183 -17.01 10.15 1.43
CA LEU A 183 -17.24 10.70 0.09
C LEU A 183 -18.69 10.52 -0.36
N ARG A 184 -19.30 9.35 -0.12
CA ARG A 184 -20.74 9.15 -0.41
C ARG A 184 -21.62 10.10 0.40
N ALA A 185 -21.28 10.34 1.66
CA ALA A 185 -22.00 11.28 2.50
C ALA A 185 -21.88 12.73 1.99
N ALA A 186 -20.71 13.10 1.44
CA ALA A 186 -20.48 14.41 0.82
C ALA A 186 -21.16 14.56 -0.55
N TYR A 187 -21.33 13.47 -1.28
CA TYR A 187 -21.92 13.43 -2.63
C TYR A 187 -23.11 12.44 -2.72
N PRO A 188 -24.21 12.69 -1.99
CA PRO A 188 -25.31 11.73 -1.85
C PRO A 188 -26.08 11.48 -3.16
N HIS A 189 -25.98 12.37 -4.14
CA HIS A 189 -26.63 12.23 -5.45
C HIS A 189 -25.88 11.32 -6.42
N LEU A 190 -24.68 10.84 -6.05
CA LEU A 190 -23.90 9.87 -6.84
C LEU A 190 -24.19 8.41 -6.46
N ILE A 191 -25.20 8.19 -5.61
CA ILE A 191 -25.62 6.88 -5.09
C ILE A 191 -26.83 6.38 -5.89
#